data_AF-A0A957JZT3-F1
#
_entry.id   AF-A0A957JZT3-F1
#
_cell.length_a   1.000
_cell.length_b   1.000
_cell.length_c   1.000
_cell.angle_alpha   90.00
_cell.angle_beta   90.00
_cell.angle_gamma   90.00
#
_symmetry.space_group_name_H-M   'P 1'
#
loop_
_entity.id
_entity.type
_entity.pdbx_description
1 polymer ?
#
loop_
_entity_poly.entity_id
_entity_poly.type
_entity_poly.pdbx_seq_one_letter_code
_entity_poly.pdbx_strand_id
1 'polypeptide(L)'
;QPDDVGMSVSYPLPGTRFYENVKAQLGQKQNWTDSADLDMLYEGPFSTAFYRQLHVVLHKEFRARKGWRRLRAGQQPAPLREVLAIFYRLATLPAARWRLNKLARQSSSSLAAAPHMSLRDAATPSPQSSDL
;
A
#
# COMPACT_ATOMS: atom_id res chain seq x y z
N GLN A 1 -9.77 16.22 10.09
CA GLN A 1 -9.64 14.85 9.51
C GLN A 1 -8.88 14.97 8.20
N PRO A 2 -8.04 13.99 7.80
CA PRO A 2 -7.24 14.10 6.57
C PRO A 2 -8.08 14.31 5.32
N ASP A 3 -7.52 15.07 4.38
CA ASP A 3 -8.15 15.32 3.08
C ASP A 3 -7.94 14.20 2.06
N ASP A 4 -6.84 13.47 2.20
CA ASP A 4 -6.48 12.31 1.41
C ASP A 4 -5.77 11.25 2.27
N VAL A 5 -5.64 10.05 1.71
CA VAL A 5 -4.86 8.95 2.30
C VAL A 5 -3.97 8.37 1.22
N GLY A 6 -2.72 8.05 1.54
CA GLY A 6 -1.80 7.37 0.64
C GLY A 6 -1.32 6.05 1.21
N MET A 7 -0.77 5.20 0.35
CA MET A 7 0.01 4.03 0.74
C MET A 7 1.24 3.92 -0.16
N SER A 8 2.30 3.33 0.36
CA SER A 8 3.55 3.11 -0.37
C SER A 8 4.12 1.73 -0.05
N VAL A 9 4.94 1.23 -0.97
CA VAL A 9 5.84 0.09 -0.75
C VAL A 9 7.23 0.66 -0.48
N SER A 10 7.96 0.10 0.48
CA SER A 10 9.31 0.57 0.82
C SER A 10 10.34 0.03 -0.17
N TYR A 11 11.24 0.90 -0.62
CA TYR A 11 12.37 0.52 -1.47
C TYR A 11 13.56 0.05 -0.61
N PRO A 12 14.22 -1.07 -0.96
CA PRO A 12 15.38 -1.55 -0.23
C PRO A 12 16.63 -0.75 -0.60
N LEU A 13 17.07 0.14 0.30
CA LEU A 13 18.26 0.96 0.08
C LEU A 13 19.55 0.20 0.48
N PRO A 14 20.59 0.16 -0.37
CA PRO A 14 21.88 -0.43 -0.03
C PRO A 14 22.44 0.09 1.29
N GLY A 15 23.09 -0.77 2.06
CA GLY A 15 23.60 -0.44 3.39
C GLY A 15 22.53 -0.44 4.50
N THR A 16 21.25 -0.71 4.19
CA THR A 16 20.22 -0.92 5.22
C THR A 16 20.04 -2.41 5.52
N ARG A 17 19.70 -2.74 6.77
CA ARG A 17 19.36 -4.14 7.14
C ARG A 17 18.18 -4.69 6.33
N PHE A 18 17.23 -3.83 5.95
CA PHE A 18 16.11 -4.23 5.10
C PHE A 18 16.63 -4.71 3.74
N TYR A 19 17.54 -3.97 3.11
CA TYR A 19 18.22 -4.41 1.89
C TYR A 19 18.98 -5.72 2.09
N GLU A 20 19.75 -5.87 3.16
CA GLU A 20 20.47 -7.12 3.44
C GLU A 20 19.56 -8.34 3.54
N ASN A 21 18.34 -8.18 4.07
CA ASN A 21 17.37 -9.25 4.21
C ASN A 21 16.73 -9.67 2.88
N VAL A 22 16.56 -8.73 1.94
CA VAL A 22 15.85 -8.99 0.67
C VAL A 22 16.78 -9.03 -0.54
N LYS A 23 18.08 -8.72 -0.41
CA LYS A 23 19.03 -8.62 -1.54
C LYS A 23 19.07 -9.87 -2.41
N ALA A 24 18.96 -11.05 -1.81
CA ALA A 24 18.97 -12.32 -2.54
C ALA A 24 17.68 -12.56 -3.35
N GLN A 25 16.60 -11.84 -3.02
CA GLN A 25 15.31 -11.87 -3.70
C GLN A 25 15.19 -10.77 -4.76
N LEU A 26 16.10 -9.79 -4.77
CA LEU A 26 16.12 -8.74 -5.79
C LEU A 26 16.49 -9.40 -7.11
N GLY A 27 15.48 -9.61 -7.95
CA GLY A 27 15.66 -10.17 -9.29
C GLY A 27 16.34 -9.20 -10.24
N GLN A 28 16.18 -9.47 -11.54
CA GLN A 28 16.73 -8.62 -12.61
C GLN A 28 16.21 -7.17 -12.57
N LYS A 29 14.98 -6.97 -12.04
CA LYS A 29 14.40 -5.64 -11.86
C LYS A 29 14.88 -5.03 -10.54
N GLN A 30 15.92 -4.20 -10.61
CA GLN A 30 16.48 -3.53 -9.45
C GLN A 30 15.84 -2.16 -9.18
N ASN A 31 15.21 -1.53 -10.20
CA ASN A 31 14.61 -0.21 -10.09
C ASN A 31 13.13 -0.23 -10.48
N TRP A 32 12.32 0.64 -9.86
CA TRP A 32 10.97 0.93 -10.33
C TRP A 32 11.00 1.81 -11.58
N THR A 33 10.23 1.44 -12.59
CA THR A 33 9.93 2.32 -13.72
C THR A 33 8.92 3.41 -13.31
N ASP A 34 7.98 3.04 -12.44
CA ASP A 34 7.00 3.94 -11.84
C ASP A 34 6.75 3.51 -10.38
N SER A 35 7.00 4.41 -9.44
CA SER A 35 6.79 4.16 -8.00
C SER A 35 5.30 4.14 -7.62
N ALA A 36 4.42 4.73 -8.46
CA ALA A 36 2.98 4.70 -8.28
C ALA A 36 2.38 3.30 -8.52
N ASP A 37 3.14 2.42 -9.17
CA ASP A 37 2.67 1.11 -9.60
C ASP A 37 2.68 0.05 -8.47
N LEU A 38 3.15 0.42 -7.27
CA LEU A 38 3.21 -0.43 -6.06
C LEU A 38 3.86 -1.79 -6.34
N ASP A 39 4.86 -1.79 -7.20
CA ASP A 39 5.47 -3.01 -7.67
C ASP A 39 6.43 -3.58 -6.64
N MET A 40 6.35 -4.88 -6.37
CA MET A 40 7.21 -5.52 -5.40
C MET A 40 8.55 -5.86 -6.07
N LEU A 41 9.65 -5.31 -5.54
CA LEU A 41 11.02 -5.63 -6.01
C LEU A 41 11.61 -6.86 -5.32
N TYR A 42 10.95 -7.33 -4.26
CA TYR A 42 11.34 -8.46 -3.43
C TYR A 42 10.12 -9.37 -3.19
N GLU A 43 10.34 -10.56 -2.64
CA GLU A 43 9.25 -11.47 -2.29
C GLU A 43 8.58 -10.96 -1.01
N GLY A 44 7.47 -10.23 -1.16
CA GLY A 44 6.63 -9.84 -0.02
C GLY A 44 5.53 -10.87 0.26
N PRO A 45 4.82 -10.72 1.39
CA PRO A 45 3.72 -11.62 1.75
C PRO A 45 2.56 -11.59 0.75
N PHE A 46 2.50 -10.59 -0.14
CA PHE A 46 1.48 -10.49 -1.15
C PHE A 46 2.07 -10.04 -2.48
N SER A 47 1.39 -10.38 -3.57
CA SER A 47 1.79 -9.99 -4.92
C SER A 47 1.59 -8.50 -5.21
N THR A 48 2.27 -7.97 -6.23
CA THR A 48 2.01 -6.62 -6.78
C THR A 48 0.51 -6.40 -7.07
N ALA A 49 -0.17 -7.40 -7.63
CA ALA A 49 -1.60 -7.32 -7.92
C ALA A 49 -2.45 -7.08 -6.66
N PHE A 50 -2.06 -7.66 -5.52
CA PHE A 50 -2.71 -7.41 -4.25
C PHE A 50 -2.53 -5.95 -3.80
N TYR A 51 -1.30 -5.42 -3.79
CA TYR A 51 -1.05 -4.05 -3.36
C TYR A 51 -1.76 -3.01 -4.24
N ARG A 52 -1.79 -3.23 -5.56
CA ARG A 52 -2.58 -2.42 -6.49
C ARG A 52 -4.08 -2.45 -6.16
N GLN A 53 -4.62 -3.64 -5.88
CA GLN A 53 -6.03 -3.76 -5.50
C GLN A 53 -6.31 -3.15 -4.12
N LEU A 54 -5.37 -3.25 -3.18
CA LEU A 54 -5.47 -2.64 -1.85
C LEU A 54 -5.58 -1.13 -1.97
N HIS A 55 -4.74 -0.52 -2.80
CA HIS A 55 -4.79 0.92 -3.10
C HIS A 55 -6.17 1.35 -3.63
N VAL A 56 -6.74 0.58 -4.58
CA VAL A 56 -8.09 0.83 -5.09
C VAL A 56 -9.14 0.77 -3.99
N VAL A 57 -9.09 -0.27 -3.14
CA VAL A 57 -10.05 -0.44 -2.04
C VAL A 57 -9.92 0.67 -1.00
N LEU A 58 -8.69 1.01 -0.60
CA LEU A 58 -8.38 2.07 0.35
C LEU A 58 -8.99 3.41 -0.08
N HIS A 59 -8.69 3.85 -1.30
CA HIS A 59 -9.24 5.11 -1.80
C HIS A 59 -10.75 5.05 -2.03
N LYS A 60 -11.28 3.93 -2.51
CA LYS A 60 -12.73 3.78 -2.72
C LYS A 60 -13.47 3.91 -1.39
N GLU A 61 -13.01 3.22 -0.34
CA GLU A 61 -13.58 3.29 1.00
C GLU A 61 -13.43 4.69 1.61
N PHE A 62 -12.22 5.25 1.58
CA PHE A 62 -11.97 6.58 2.14
C PHE A 62 -12.88 7.64 1.53
N ARG A 63 -13.00 7.67 0.19
CA ARG A 63 -13.83 8.65 -0.52
C ARG A 63 -15.32 8.41 -0.30
N ALA A 64 -15.76 7.15 -0.26
CA ALA A 64 -17.15 6.83 0.08
C ALA A 64 -17.51 7.32 1.49
N ARG A 65 -16.65 7.05 2.49
CA ARG A 65 -16.87 7.51 3.88
C ARG A 65 -16.77 9.02 4.03
N LYS A 66 -15.87 9.69 3.30
CA LYS A 66 -15.76 11.17 3.28
C LYS A 66 -17.03 11.78 2.69
N GLY A 67 -17.47 11.32 1.52
CA GLY A 67 -18.69 11.80 0.86
C GLY A 67 -19.95 11.53 1.67
N TRP A 68 -20.10 10.31 2.19
CA TRP A 68 -21.26 9.95 3.02
C TRP A 68 -21.40 10.83 4.26
N ARG A 69 -20.28 11.19 4.91
CA ARG A 69 -20.32 12.09 6.07
C ARG A 69 -20.64 13.52 5.70
N ARG A 70 -20.19 14.02 4.54
CA ARG A 70 -20.61 15.34 4.02
C ARG A 70 -22.12 15.37 3.80
N LEU A 71 -22.68 14.33 3.16
CA LEU A 71 -24.13 14.21 2.97
C LEU A 71 -24.90 14.19 4.29
N ARG A 72 -24.45 13.39 5.27
CA ARG A 72 -25.09 13.33 6.60
C ARG A 72 -24.95 14.62 7.41
N ALA A 73 -23.89 15.39 7.19
CA ALA A 73 -23.64 16.64 7.90
C ALA A 73 -24.40 17.84 7.31
N GLY A 74 -25.17 17.66 6.22
CA GLY A 74 -25.91 18.76 5.57
C GLY A 74 -25.01 19.87 5.00
N GLN A 75 -23.73 19.58 4.76
CA GLN A 75 -22.75 20.58 4.31
C GLN A 75 -22.91 20.83 2.80
N GLN A 76 -23.60 21.92 2.47
CA GLN A 76 -23.93 22.40 1.11
C GLN A 76 -24.68 21.37 0.22
N PRO A 77 -25.51 21.81 -0.73
CA PRO A 77 -26.09 20.90 -1.70
C PRO A 77 -24.96 20.30 -2.56
N ALA A 78 -24.66 19.01 -2.35
CA ALA A 78 -23.71 18.30 -3.19
C ALA A 78 -24.29 18.15 -4.61
N PRO A 79 -23.50 18.42 -5.67
CA PRO A 79 -23.98 18.24 -7.04
C PRO A 79 -24.35 16.77 -7.28
N LEU A 80 -25.39 16.51 -8.09
CA LEU A 80 -25.93 15.16 -8.35
C LEU A 80 -24.83 14.15 -8.76
N ARG A 81 -23.86 14.59 -9.56
CA ARG A 81 -22.69 13.78 -9.96
C ARG A 81 -21.87 13.25 -8.78
N GLU A 82 -21.71 14.05 -7.72
CA GLU A 82 -20.95 13.66 -6.52
C GLU A 82 -21.75 12.65 -5.69
N VAL A 83 -23.06 12.88 -5.55
CA VAL A 83 -23.99 11.94 -4.90
C VAL A 83 -23.96 10.59 -5.60
N LEU A 84 -24.12 10.56 -6.93
CA LEU A 84 -24.04 9.35 -7.73
C LEU A 84 -22.68 8.66 -7.60
N ALA A 85 -21.58 9.41 -7.59
CA ALA A 85 -20.25 8.85 -7.38
C ALA A 85 -20.09 8.21 -5.99
N ILE A 86 -20.70 8.76 -4.94
CA ILE A 86 -20.70 8.17 -3.59
C ILE A 86 -21.42 6.82 -3.61
N PHE A 87 -22.64 6.77 -4.16
CA PHE A 87 -23.40 5.53 -4.24
C PHE A 87 -22.71 4.48 -5.12
N TYR A 88 -22.15 4.88 -6.27
CA TYR A 88 -21.37 3.99 -7.12
C TYR A 88 -20.18 3.38 -6.35
N ARG A 89 -19.44 4.19 -5.59
CA ARG A 89 -18.32 3.69 -4.77
C ARG A 89 -18.80 2.72 -3.70
N LEU A 90 -19.89 3.02 -3.01
CA LEU A 90 -20.47 2.13 -1.99
C LEU A 90 -20.95 0.80 -2.60
N ALA A 91 -21.66 0.85 -3.73
CA ALA A 91 -22.19 -0.33 -4.41
C ALA A 91 -21.08 -1.24 -4.96
N THR A 92 -19.98 -0.66 -5.45
CA THR A 92 -18.85 -1.42 -6.03
C THR A 92 -17.79 -1.82 -5.00
N LEU A 93 -17.85 -1.31 -3.77
CA LEU A 93 -16.88 -1.62 -2.71
C LEU A 93 -16.86 -3.11 -2.31
N PRO A 94 -18.01 -3.81 -2.13
CA PRO A 94 -18.01 -5.24 -1.83
C PRO A 94 -17.28 -6.09 -2.88
N ALA A 95 -17.51 -5.83 -4.17
CA ALA A 95 -16.81 -6.52 -5.25
C ALA A 95 -15.30 -6.23 -5.23
N ALA A 96 -14.91 -4.98 -5.00
CA ALA A 96 -13.50 -4.61 -4.89
C ALA A 96 -12.81 -5.31 -3.69
N ARG A 97 -13.50 -5.41 -2.55
CA ARG A 97 -13.04 -6.14 -1.36
C ARG A 97 -12.98 -7.65 -1.60
N TRP A 98 -13.94 -8.22 -2.31
CA TRP A 98 -13.91 -9.63 -2.68
C TRP A 98 -12.68 -9.95 -3.53
N ARG A 99 -12.37 -9.12 -4.53
CA ARG A 99 -11.16 -9.25 -5.35
C ARG A 99 -9.90 -9.13 -4.49
N LEU A 100 -9.85 -8.17 -3.56
CA LEU A 100 -8.73 -8.02 -2.63
C LEU A 100 -8.54 -9.29 -1.78
N ASN A 101 -9.61 -9.81 -1.20
CA ASN A 101 -9.59 -11.03 -0.37
C ASN A 101 -9.18 -12.26 -1.18
N LYS A 102 -9.59 -12.35 -2.45
CA LYS A 102 -9.14 -13.41 -3.36
C LYS A 102 -7.62 -13.35 -3.56
N LEU A 103 -7.08 -12.15 -3.82
CA LEU A 103 -5.64 -11.95 -3.99
C LEU A 103 -4.87 -12.20 -2.68
N ALA A 104 -5.46 -11.86 -1.53
CA ALA A 104 -4.86 -12.12 -0.22
C ALA A 104 -4.66 -13.62 0.05
N ARG A 105 -5.60 -14.46 -0.40
CA ARG A 105 -5.51 -15.92 -0.27
C ARG A 105 -4.45 -16.55 -1.17
N GLN A 106 -3.99 -15.83 -2.19
CA GLN A 106 -2.92 -16.25 -3.11
C GLN A 106 -1.53 -15.79 -2.63
N SER A 107 -1.44 -15.33 -1.38
CA SER A 107 -0.20 -14.90 -0.70
C SER A 107 0.94 -15.87 -1.00
N SER A 108 1.99 -15.29 -1.60
CA SER A 108 3.11 -15.99 -2.21
C SER A 108 4.33 -15.69 -1.35
N SER A 109 4.88 -16.72 -0.70
CA SER A 109 6.08 -16.63 0.13
C SER A 109 5.92 -15.84 1.44
N SER A 110 5.93 -16.55 2.57
CA SER A 110 6.13 -15.93 3.88
C SER A 110 7.58 -15.51 3.98
N LEU A 111 7.85 -14.20 3.94
CA LEU A 111 9.11 -13.68 4.48
C LEU A 111 9.26 -14.26 5.89
N ALA A 112 10.38 -14.96 6.15
CA ALA A 112 10.73 -15.32 7.52
C ALA A 112 10.65 -14.04 8.35
N ALA A 113 9.89 -14.06 9.44
CA ALA A 113 9.73 -12.90 10.29
C ALA A 113 11.12 -12.39 10.68
N ALA A 114 11.44 -11.15 10.30
CA ALA A 114 12.71 -10.56 10.70
C ALA A 114 12.80 -10.61 12.23
N PRO A 115 13.97 -10.93 12.80
CA PRO A 115 14.13 -10.98 14.25
C PRO A 115 13.65 -9.67 14.87
N HIS A 116 12.86 -9.78 15.93
CA HIS A 116 12.31 -8.62 16.65
C HIS A 116 13.45 -7.68 17.08
N MET A 117 13.33 -6.41 16.74
CA MET A 117 14.32 -5.37 17.04
C MET A 117 13.70 -4.30 17.93
N SER A 118 14.44 -3.81 18.92
CA SER A 118 13.96 -2.69 19.73
C SER A 118 13.93 -1.40 18.92
N LEU A 119 13.05 -0.46 19.26
CA LEU A 119 12.98 0.85 18.59
C LEU A 119 14.31 1.62 18.65
N ARG A 120 15.09 1.43 19.72
CA ARG A 120 16.42 2.05 19.87
C ARG A 120 17.42 1.47 18.88
N ASP A 121 17.43 0.15 18.73
CA ASP A 121 18.35 -0.52 17.79
C ASP A 121 18.00 -0.15 16.34
N ALA A 122 16.71 -0.04 16.01
CA ALA A 122 16.24 0.38 14.69
C ALA A 122 16.57 1.85 14.36
N ALA A 123 16.79 2.69 15.38
CA ALA A 123 17.16 4.09 15.22
C ALA A 123 18.66 4.32 15.02
N THR A 124 19.50 3.29 15.21
CA THR A 124 20.94 3.41 14.95
C THR A 124 21.21 3.21 13.46
N PRO A 125 21.76 4.22 12.75
CA PRO A 125 22.08 4.07 11.34
C PRO A 125 23.18 3.03 11.16
N SER A 126 23.05 2.21 10.12
CA SER A 126 24.10 1.28 9.74
C SER A 126 25.29 2.06 9.16
N PRO A 127 26.55 1.65 9.38
CA PRO A 127 27.70 2.29 8.76
C PRO A 127 27.55 2.26 7.23
N GLN A 128 27.64 3.41 6.57
CA GLN A 128 27.68 3.48 5.11
C GLN A 128 29.12 3.22 4.65
N SER A 129 29.37 2.11 3.96
CA SER A 129 30.67 1.86 3.32
C SER A 129 30.83 2.79 2.13
N SER A 130 31.82 3.70 2.20
CA SER A 130 32.13 4.69 1.17
C SER A 130 33.01 4.10 0.05
N ASP A 131 32.62 2.97 -0.52
CA ASP A 131 33.29 2.38 -1.68
C ASP A 131 32.48 2.71 -2.94
N LEU A 132 32.83 3.85 -3.55
CA LEU A 132 32.57 4.21 -4.94
C LEU A 132 33.90 4.35 -5.66
#